data_AF-A0A7W0VK08-F1
#
_entry.id   AF-A0A7W0VK08-F1
#
_cell.length_a   1.000
_cell.length_b   1.000
_cell.length_c   1.000
_cell.angle_alpha   90.00
_cell.angle_beta   90.00
_cell.angle_gamma   90.00
#
_symmetry.space_group_name_H-M   'P 1'
#
loop_
_entity.id
_entity.type
_entity.pdbx_description
1 polymer ?
#
loop_
_entity_poly.entity_id
_entity_poly.type
_entity_poly.pdbx_seq_one_letter_code
_entity_poly.pdbx_strand_id
1 'polypeptide(L)'
;MRWTTVAVLAVVAAGCSDLREFRGEWRGPRVGDAPIVKVGVRDGAYAQLTIEDIDAHGLRARLSIEGVVEDGLVESLPGAEADALADMTFAGSPLRVYLAFVAIPDGGGEALALIALYDDHRIEARVLRGGATPLYAIFALTETVP
;
A
#
# COMPACT_ATOMS: atom_id res chain seq x y z
N MET A 1 -35.18 31.85 12.09
CA MET A 1 -35.14 31.01 10.87
C MET A 1 -33.79 31.27 10.19
N ARG A 2 -33.03 30.21 9.87
CA ARG A 2 -31.75 30.19 9.12
C ARG A 2 -30.40 30.41 9.87
N TRP A 3 -30.14 29.67 10.96
CA TRP A 3 -28.76 29.46 11.44
C TRP A 3 -28.28 28.01 11.31
N THR A 4 -29.21 27.07 11.09
CA THR A 4 -28.91 25.63 10.98
C THR A 4 -28.20 25.22 9.69
N THR A 5 -28.17 26.08 8.66
CA THR A 5 -27.61 25.74 7.34
C THR A 5 -26.09 25.88 7.26
N VAL A 6 -25.46 26.65 8.16
CA VAL A 6 -23.99 26.88 8.10
C VAL A 6 -23.20 25.72 8.73
N ALA A 7 -23.76 25.01 9.71
CA ALA A 7 -23.07 23.91 10.37
C ALA A 7 -22.91 22.65 9.49
N VAL A 8 -23.79 22.44 8.50
CA VAL A 8 -23.76 21.24 7.66
C VAL A 8 -22.66 21.29 6.59
N LEU A 9 -22.26 22.47 6.10
CA LEU A 9 -21.20 22.58 5.09
C LEU A 9 -19.79 22.36 5.63
N ALA A 10 -19.55 22.60 6.93
CA ALA A 10 -18.22 22.43 7.53
C ALA A 10 -17.85 20.95 7.76
N VAL A 11 -18.84 20.05 7.87
CA VAL A 11 -18.60 18.62 8.09
C VAL A 11 -18.28 17.87 6.78
N VAL A 12 -18.73 18.37 5.64
CA VAL A 12 -18.49 17.71 4.34
C VAL A 12 -17.05 17.91 3.84
N ALA A 13 -16.36 18.96 4.28
CA ALA A 13 -14.98 19.24 3.89
C ALA A 13 -13.92 18.44 4.68
N ALA A 14 -14.30 17.81 5.80
CA ALA A 14 -13.39 17.03 6.64
C ALA A 14 -13.24 15.55 6.20
N GLY A 15 -13.92 15.14 5.13
CA GLY A 15 -13.96 13.74 4.68
C GLY A 15 -13.12 13.42 3.44
N CYS A 16 -12.44 14.39 2.84
CA CYS A 16 -11.47 14.12 1.78
C CYS A 16 -10.10 13.92 2.43
N SER A 17 -9.74 12.68 2.74
CA SER A 17 -8.37 12.35 3.12
C SER A 17 -7.43 12.77 1.98
N ASP A 18 -6.57 13.75 2.24
CA ASP A 18 -5.55 14.16 1.26
C ASP A 18 -4.53 13.02 1.16
N LEU A 19 -4.42 12.39 -0.02
CA LEU A 19 -3.49 11.29 -0.25
C LEU A 19 -2.04 11.67 0.08
N ARG A 20 -1.70 12.97 0.03
CA ARG A 20 -0.37 13.47 0.37
C ARG A 20 0.00 13.27 1.85
N GLU A 21 -0.99 13.07 2.72
CA GLU A 21 -0.77 12.71 4.13
C GLU A 21 -0.12 11.32 4.27
N PHE A 22 -0.15 10.48 3.22
CA PHE A 22 0.53 9.18 3.22
C PHE A 22 2.01 9.26 2.85
N ARG A 23 2.56 10.44 2.55
CA ARG A 23 4.01 10.60 2.31
C ARG A 23 4.80 10.31 3.58
N GLY A 24 6.02 9.80 3.43
CA GLY A 24 6.91 9.50 4.56
C GLY A 24 7.18 8.01 4.73
N GLU A 25 7.60 7.63 5.93
CA GLU A 25 8.09 6.28 6.22
C GLU A 25 7.05 5.44 6.96
N TRP A 26 6.80 4.25 6.42
CA TRP A 26 5.82 3.30 6.91
C TRP A 26 6.52 1.98 7.19
N ARG A 27 6.22 1.36 8.32
CA ARG A 27 6.81 0.07 8.68
C ARG A 27 5.79 -0.85 9.33
N GLY A 28 5.95 -2.14 9.11
CA GLY A 28 5.12 -3.12 9.78
C GLY A 28 5.51 -4.56 9.53
N PRO A 29 4.99 -5.47 10.36
CA PRO A 29 5.28 -6.89 10.26
C PRO A 29 4.46 -7.55 9.15
N ARG A 30 4.92 -8.73 8.71
CA ARG A 30 4.12 -9.65 7.90
C ARG A 30 2.86 -10.08 8.66
N VAL A 31 1.72 -10.13 7.98
CA VAL A 31 0.42 -10.53 8.52
C VAL A 31 0.08 -11.97 8.13
N GLY A 32 -0.62 -12.65 9.04
CA GLY A 32 -1.21 -13.99 8.82
C GLY A 32 -0.25 -15.13 9.12
N ASP A 33 -0.65 -16.07 9.96
CA ASP A 33 0.24 -17.17 10.40
C ASP A 33 0.06 -18.48 9.63
N ALA A 34 -0.89 -18.52 8.69
CA ALA A 34 -1.15 -19.72 7.91
C ALA A 34 0.06 -20.08 7.03
N PRO A 35 0.52 -21.35 7.01
CA PRO A 35 1.68 -21.76 6.20
C PRO A 35 1.54 -21.45 4.71
N ILE A 36 0.31 -21.47 4.18
CA ILE A 36 0.04 -21.18 2.76
C ILE A 36 0.32 -19.73 2.36
N VAL A 37 0.39 -18.80 3.32
CA VAL A 37 0.72 -17.38 3.09
C VAL A 37 2.18 -17.05 3.45
N LYS A 38 3.02 -18.08 3.69
CA LYS A 38 4.44 -17.96 4.01
C LYS A 38 5.30 -18.47 2.85
N VAL A 39 5.24 -17.78 1.71
CA VAL A 39 5.92 -18.24 0.48
C VAL A 39 7.03 -17.26 0.14
N GLY A 40 8.29 -17.72 0.16
CA GLY A 40 9.45 -16.90 -0.22
C GLY A 40 9.83 -15.79 0.76
N VAL A 41 9.19 -15.71 1.94
CA VAL A 41 9.46 -14.70 2.99
C VAL A 41 9.70 -15.37 4.33
N ARG A 42 10.65 -14.83 5.11
CA ARG A 42 10.98 -15.35 6.45
C ARG A 42 9.86 -15.10 7.46
N ASP A 43 9.79 -15.96 8.47
CA ASP A 43 8.96 -15.70 9.64
C ASP A 43 9.41 -14.42 10.36
N GLY A 44 8.44 -13.60 10.76
CA GLY A 44 8.70 -12.34 11.44
C GLY A 44 9.30 -11.22 10.57
N ALA A 45 9.38 -11.41 9.24
CA ALA A 45 9.89 -10.37 8.35
C ALA A 45 9.10 -9.07 8.48
N TYR A 46 9.83 -7.95 8.49
CA TYR A 46 9.25 -6.61 8.37
C TYR A 46 9.37 -6.08 6.95
N ALA A 47 8.42 -5.22 6.59
CA ALA A 47 8.50 -4.36 5.44
C ALA A 47 8.59 -2.89 5.87
N GLN A 48 9.35 -2.13 5.09
CA GLN A 48 9.41 -0.68 5.17
C GLN A 48 9.06 -0.12 3.79
N LEU A 49 8.19 0.89 3.77
CA LEU A 49 7.77 1.61 2.57
C LEU A 49 8.02 3.11 2.81
N THR A 50 8.82 3.73 1.96
CA THR A 50 9.01 5.18 1.96
C THR A 50 8.30 5.77 0.76
N ILE A 51 7.22 6.52 1.00
CA ILE A 51 6.43 7.15 -0.06
C ILE A 51 7.04 8.52 -0.38
N GLU A 52 7.64 8.63 -1.57
CA GLU A 52 8.30 9.84 -2.07
C GLU A 52 7.27 10.79 -2.69
N ASP A 53 6.39 10.25 -3.54
CA ASP A 53 5.32 11.00 -4.18
C ASP A 53 4.05 10.18 -4.33
N ILE A 54 2.91 10.86 -4.23
CA ILE A 54 1.60 10.24 -4.29
C ILE A 54 0.52 11.26 -4.65
N ASP A 55 -0.35 10.84 -5.57
CA ASP A 55 -1.57 11.53 -5.91
C ASP A 55 -2.63 10.54 -6.43
N ALA A 56 -3.72 11.06 -6.99
CA ALA A 56 -4.78 10.25 -7.55
C ALA A 56 -4.33 9.43 -8.79
N HIS A 57 -3.26 9.83 -9.47
CA HIS A 57 -2.79 9.21 -10.71
C HIS A 57 -1.64 8.23 -10.49
N GLY A 58 -0.89 8.35 -9.39
CA GLY A 58 0.22 7.46 -9.14
C GLY A 58 0.82 7.53 -7.75
N LEU A 59 1.68 6.55 -7.53
CA LEU A 59 2.54 6.37 -6.37
C LEU A 59 3.96 6.14 -6.86
N ARG A 60 4.90 6.83 -6.22
CA ARG A 60 6.33 6.56 -6.30
C ARG A 60 6.87 6.35 -4.88
N ALA A 61 7.43 5.18 -4.63
CA ALA A 61 7.90 4.77 -3.32
C ALA A 61 9.12 3.84 -3.39
N ARG A 62 9.74 3.64 -2.23
CA ARG A 62 10.81 2.67 -2.00
C ARG A 62 10.34 1.60 -1.05
N LEU A 63 10.46 0.33 -1.43
CA LEU A 63 10.05 -0.82 -0.64
C LEU A 63 11.27 -1.66 -0.24
N SER A 64 11.42 -1.87 1.06
CA SER A 64 12.35 -2.85 1.61
C SER A 64 11.57 -3.93 2.34
N ILE A 65 11.88 -5.19 2.07
CA ILE A 65 11.34 -6.36 2.77
C ILE A 65 12.52 -7.20 3.22
N GLU A 66 12.61 -7.44 4.53
CA GLU A 66 13.75 -8.12 5.14
C GLU A 66 14.06 -9.46 4.47
N GLY A 67 15.24 -9.53 3.84
CA GLY A 67 15.74 -10.74 3.16
C GLY A 67 15.09 -11.04 1.82
N VAL A 68 14.28 -10.14 1.27
CA VAL A 68 13.58 -10.31 -0.03
C VAL A 68 13.97 -9.21 -1.00
N VAL A 69 13.83 -7.94 -0.62
CA VAL A 69 14.18 -6.79 -1.46
C VAL A 69 14.74 -5.67 -0.58
N GLU A 70 15.78 -5.00 -1.07
CA GLU A 70 16.40 -3.84 -0.43
C GLU A 70 16.21 -2.64 -1.36
N ASP A 71 15.54 -1.59 -0.86
CA ASP A 71 15.29 -0.33 -1.57
C ASP A 71 14.68 -0.47 -2.99
N GLY A 72 13.74 -1.41 -3.15
CA GLY A 72 13.06 -1.66 -4.42
C GLY A 72 12.17 -0.49 -4.83
N LEU A 73 12.32 -0.02 -6.07
CA LEU A 73 11.43 1.00 -6.61
C LEU A 73 10.02 0.43 -6.79
N VAL A 74 9.03 1.15 -6.27
CA VAL A 74 7.60 0.91 -6.46
C VAL A 74 7.04 2.12 -7.18
N GLU A 75 6.78 1.96 -8.47
CA GLU A 75 6.21 3.00 -9.32
C GLU A 75 4.94 2.48 -9.97
N SER A 76 3.86 3.27 -9.86
CA SER A 76 2.55 2.85 -10.36
C SER A 76 2.57 2.56 -11.86
N LEU A 77 1.91 1.48 -12.25
CA LEU A 77 1.73 1.13 -13.65
C LEU A 77 0.78 2.14 -14.32
N PRO A 78 1.20 2.83 -15.40
CA PRO A 78 0.32 3.72 -16.12
C PRO A 78 -0.92 2.99 -16.64
N GLY A 79 -2.10 3.56 -16.43
CA GLY A 79 -3.39 2.97 -16.80
C GLY A 79 -3.98 2.01 -15.77
N ALA A 80 -3.22 1.60 -14.74
CA ALA A 80 -3.76 0.77 -13.65
C ALA A 80 -4.70 1.57 -12.73
N GLU A 81 -4.59 2.90 -12.73
CA GLU A 81 -5.50 3.82 -12.05
C GLU A 81 -6.95 3.77 -12.56
N ALA A 82 -7.17 3.18 -13.74
CA ALA A 82 -8.47 2.99 -14.38
C ALA A 82 -9.07 1.59 -14.12
N ASP A 83 -8.43 0.76 -13.29
CA ASP A 83 -8.99 -0.51 -12.85
C ASP A 83 -10.22 -0.25 -11.97
N ALA A 84 -11.36 -0.85 -12.32
CA ALA A 84 -12.63 -0.73 -11.59
C ALA A 84 -12.53 -1.15 -10.12
N LEU A 85 -11.50 -1.93 -9.75
CA LEU A 85 -11.19 -2.27 -8.36
C LEU A 85 -10.64 -1.10 -7.54
N ALA A 86 -10.09 -0.06 -8.18
CA ALA A 86 -9.57 1.13 -7.51
C ALA A 86 -10.67 2.12 -7.06
N ASP A 87 -11.89 1.98 -7.60
CA ASP A 87 -13.01 2.91 -7.38
C ASP A 87 -14.12 2.34 -6.46
N MET A 88 -14.05 1.07 -6.06
CA MET A 88 -15.06 0.44 -5.19
C MET A 88 -14.73 0.61 -3.70
N THR A 89 -15.40 1.56 -3.03
CA THR A 89 -15.26 1.78 -1.58
C THR A 89 -16.47 1.24 -0.80
N PHE A 90 -16.21 0.31 0.12
CA PHE A 90 -17.10 -0.08 1.22
C PHE A 90 -16.46 0.35 2.54
N ALA A 91 -17.20 0.34 3.66
CA ALA A 91 -16.60 0.57 4.97
C ALA A 91 -15.48 -0.48 5.22
N GLY A 92 -14.25 -0.01 5.45
CA GLY A 92 -13.06 -0.86 5.56
C GLY A 92 -12.38 -1.23 4.24
N SER A 93 -12.87 -0.73 3.09
CA SER A 93 -12.13 -0.79 1.83
C SER A 93 -10.97 0.21 1.82
N PRO A 94 -9.92 -0.05 1.03
CA PRO A 94 -8.90 0.95 0.77
C PRO A 94 -9.49 2.23 0.17
N LEU A 95 -8.97 3.39 0.59
CA LEU A 95 -9.13 4.68 -0.08
C LEU A 95 -8.60 4.64 -1.51
N ARG A 96 -7.47 3.95 -1.71
CA ARG A 96 -6.79 3.82 -3.00
C ARG A 96 -5.94 2.56 -3.02
N VAL A 97 -5.80 1.97 -4.20
CA VAL A 97 -4.88 0.87 -4.46
C VAL A 97 -3.99 1.24 -5.63
N TYR A 98 -2.68 1.05 -5.46
CA TYR A 98 -1.68 1.21 -6.50
C TYR A 98 -1.08 -0.15 -6.85
N LEU A 99 -0.87 -0.38 -8.14
CA LEU A 99 -0.24 -1.58 -8.68
C LEU A 99 1.12 -1.21 -9.27
N ALA A 100 2.15 -1.98 -8.93
CA ALA A 100 3.51 -1.80 -9.40
C ALA A 100 4.22 -3.14 -9.58
N PHE A 101 5.29 -3.17 -10.35
CA PHE A 101 6.25 -4.28 -10.33
C PHE A 101 7.49 -3.87 -9.54
N VAL A 102 7.98 -4.77 -8.70
CA VAL A 102 9.22 -4.60 -7.94
C VAL A 102 10.19 -5.73 -8.28
N ALA A 103 11.42 -5.37 -8.63
CA ALA A 103 12.46 -6.36 -8.94
C ALA A 103 12.91 -7.09 -7.66
N ILE A 104 12.93 -8.42 -7.71
CA ILE A 104 13.41 -9.26 -6.60
C ILE A 104 14.77 -9.87 -7.01
N PRO A 105 15.85 -9.64 -6.24
CA PRO A 105 17.21 -10.06 -6.59
C PRO A 105 17.50 -11.54 -6.30
N ASP A 106 16.57 -12.44 -6.63
CA ASP A 106 16.70 -13.89 -6.43
C ASP A 106 16.71 -14.70 -7.74
N GLY A 107 16.81 -14.01 -8.88
CA GLY A 107 16.80 -14.61 -10.21
C GLY A 107 15.40 -14.97 -10.74
N GLY A 108 14.34 -14.74 -9.95
CA GLY A 108 12.95 -15.00 -10.35
C GLY A 108 12.26 -13.88 -11.13
N GLY A 109 12.92 -12.73 -11.30
CA GLY A 109 12.35 -11.55 -11.92
C GLY A 109 11.50 -10.72 -10.95
N GLU A 110 10.53 -10.00 -11.50
CA GLU A 110 9.71 -9.05 -10.76
C GLU A 110 8.53 -9.70 -10.04
N ALA A 111 8.13 -9.10 -8.92
CA ALA A 111 6.88 -9.41 -8.22
C ALA A 111 5.88 -8.27 -8.41
N LEU A 112 4.59 -8.60 -8.45
CA LEU A 112 3.52 -7.62 -8.37
C LEU A 112 3.44 -7.11 -6.93
N ALA A 113 3.57 -5.80 -6.76
CA ALA A 113 3.32 -5.09 -5.52
C ALA A 113 1.96 -4.39 -5.60
N LEU A 114 1.11 -4.63 -4.60
CA LEU A 114 -0.12 -3.87 -4.37
C LEU A 114 0.05 -3.04 -3.11
N ILE A 115 -0.15 -1.73 -3.22
CA ILE A 115 -0.12 -0.79 -2.10
C ILE A 115 -1.52 -0.25 -1.89
N ALA A 116 -2.16 -0.65 -0.79
CA ALA A 116 -3.51 -0.23 -0.43
C ALA A 116 -3.45 0.76 0.73
N LEU A 117 -4.07 1.93 0.57
CA LEU A 117 -4.18 2.97 1.60
C LEU A 117 -5.54 2.90 2.26
N TYR A 118 -5.62 3.02 3.58
CA TYR A 118 -6.87 2.98 4.33
C TYR A 118 -7.12 4.29 5.07
N ASP A 119 -8.40 4.61 5.32
CA ASP A 119 -8.84 5.82 6.01
C ASP A 119 -8.44 5.88 7.49
N ASP A 120 -8.07 4.75 8.09
CA ASP A 120 -7.55 4.62 9.45
C ASP A 120 -6.03 4.84 9.56
N HIS A 121 -5.40 5.52 8.59
CA HIS A 121 -3.94 5.73 8.49
C HIS A 121 -3.15 4.40 8.56
N ARG A 122 -3.63 3.41 7.81
CA ARG A 122 -2.92 2.14 7.59
C ARG A 122 -2.56 2.00 6.13
N ILE A 123 -1.40 1.40 5.87
CA ILE A 123 -1.04 0.92 4.53
C ILE A 123 -0.95 -0.60 4.57
N GLU A 124 -1.51 -1.27 3.57
CA GLU A 124 -1.26 -2.69 3.34
C GLU A 124 -0.41 -2.86 2.09
N ALA A 125 0.76 -3.50 2.24
CA ALA A 125 1.61 -3.87 1.12
C ALA A 125 1.47 -5.38 0.87
N ARG A 126 1.05 -5.76 -0.33
CA ARG A 126 1.05 -7.15 -0.78
C ARG A 126 2.08 -7.33 -1.87
N VAL A 127 2.90 -8.37 -1.76
CA VAL A 127 3.84 -8.75 -2.81
C VAL A 127 3.56 -10.17 -3.23
N LEU A 128 3.40 -10.39 -4.53
CA LEU A 128 3.11 -11.70 -5.09
C LEU A 128 3.85 -11.97 -6.39
N ARG A 129 4.38 -13.18 -6.51
CA ARG A 129 5.00 -13.70 -7.73
C ARG A 129 4.70 -15.20 -7.83
N GLY A 130 4.29 -15.65 -9.01
CA GLY A 130 4.16 -17.07 -9.31
C GLY A 130 5.45 -17.69 -9.82
N GLY A 131 5.36 -18.86 -10.46
CA GLY A 131 6.48 -19.48 -11.17
C GLY A 131 7.41 -20.30 -10.29
N ALA A 132 8.67 -20.43 -10.72
CA ALA A 132 9.65 -21.33 -10.11
C ALA A 132 10.19 -20.83 -8.75
N THR A 133 10.14 -19.52 -8.51
CA THR A 133 10.51 -18.87 -7.24
C THR A 133 9.29 -18.09 -6.71
N PRO A 134 8.26 -18.79 -6.24
CA PRO A 134 7.04 -18.11 -5.82
C PRO A 134 7.31 -17.22 -4.60
N LEU A 135 6.58 -16.11 -4.52
CA LEU A 135 6.63 -15.14 -3.44
C LEU A 135 5.20 -14.76 -3.08
N TYR A 136 4.87 -14.74 -1.80
CA TYR A 136 3.62 -14.19 -1.31
C TYR A 136 3.79 -13.68 0.11
N ALA A 137 3.47 -12.41 0.33
CA ALA A 137 3.37 -11.82 1.65
C ALA A 137 2.41 -10.63 1.67
N ILE A 138 1.85 -10.40 2.85
CA ILE A 138 1.05 -9.23 3.19
C ILE A 138 1.71 -8.56 4.39
N PHE A 139 1.83 -7.24 4.37
CA PHE A 139 2.35 -6.44 5.48
C PHE A 139 1.35 -5.35 5.83
N ALA A 140 1.03 -5.22 7.12
CA ALA A 140 0.23 -4.10 7.63
C ALA A 140 1.20 -3.06 8.19
N LEU A 141 1.34 -1.94 7.49
CA LEU A 141 2.27 -0.87 7.79
C LEU A 141 1.55 0.26 8.52
N THR A 142 2.24 0.81 9.50
CA THR A 142 1.85 2.02 10.22
C THR A 142 2.92 3.09 10.03
N GLU A 143 2.53 4.35 10.16
CA GLU A 143 3.46 5.47 10.09
C GLU A 143 4.56 5.31 11.15
N THR A 144 5.80 5.55 10.74
CA THR A 144 6.92 5.61 11.67
C THR A 144 6.91 7.01 12.27
N VAL A 145 6.43 7.13 13.51
CA VAL A 145 6.43 8.42 14.21
C VAL A 145 7.88 8.90 14.32
N PRO A 146 8.23 10.11 13.85
CA PRO A 146 9.53 10.70 14.11
C PRO A 146 9.76 11.03 15.59
#